data_AF-A0A346PVJ8-F1
#
_entry.id   AF-A0A346PVJ8-F1
#
_cell.length_a   1.000
_cell.length_b   1.000
_cell.length_c   1.000
_cell.angle_alpha   90.00
_cell.angle_beta   90.00
_cell.angle_gamma   90.00
#
_symmetry.space_group_name_H-M   'P 1'
#
loop_
_entity.id
_entity.type
_entity.pdbx_description
1 polymer ?
#
loop_
_entity_poly.entity_id
_entity_poly.type
_entity_poly.pdbx_seq_one_letter_code
_entity_poly.pdbx_strand_id
1 'polypeptide(L)'
;MSKNELSETGDASDGPLGRVQGGLSRLLGEKPTSEHALLVLFFAFGAVMFVGADGYSHEARLFPQILSAIVVVLSVLLLLRNYLPGPIRSFVAEPFQIGSDTDLSEEYGDADETESGDDAEESPSENETDGEEDELTGAYVYDVDDWVGPAVVALLSVGYLVLALVIGLIYSTPLFVAAYLLWANRPLGADMRAKLGSILEIVALSALAFVIALGFEWVAPRSISEGIWTGWEIVLPLGGL
;
A
#
# COMPACT_ATOMS: atom_id res chain seq x y z
N MET A 1 41.45 -46.32 -18.96
CA MET A 1 40.45 -46.84 -19.93
C MET A 1 39.23 -45.94 -19.80
N SER A 2 38.92 -45.22 -20.87
CA SER A 2 38.04 -44.05 -20.94
C SER A 2 36.56 -44.41 -21.13
N LYS A 3 35.63 -43.59 -20.63
CA LYS A 3 34.19 -43.43 -21.01
C LYS A 3 33.61 -42.29 -20.13
N ASN A 4 33.55 -41.03 -20.57
CA ASN A 4 32.62 -40.37 -21.51
C ASN A 4 31.11 -40.56 -21.22
N GLU A 5 30.45 -39.41 -20.98
CA GLU A 5 29.14 -38.96 -21.50
C GLU A 5 27.85 -39.52 -20.84
N LEU A 6 26.79 -38.76 -20.54
CA LEU A 6 26.31 -37.48 -21.05
C LEU A 6 25.81 -36.53 -19.95
N SER A 7 26.19 -35.26 -20.10
CA SER A 7 25.54 -34.09 -19.53
C SER A 7 24.34 -33.73 -20.39
N GLU A 8 23.13 -34.10 -19.97
CA GLU A 8 21.88 -33.68 -20.59
C GLU A 8 21.19 -32.67 -19.67
N THR A 9 21.87 -31.56 -19.39
CA THR A 9 21.20 -30.35 -18.91
C THR A 9 20.50 -29.72 -20.11
N GLY A 10 19.32 -30.26 -20.43
CA GLY A 10 18.40 -29.63 -21.36
C GLY A 10 18.17 -28.20 -20.93
N ASP A 11 18.71 -27.28 -21.72
CA ASP A 11 18.61 -25.85 -21.51
C ASP A 11 17.12 -25.48 -21.56
N ALA A 12 16.52 -25.28 -20.39
CA ALA A 12 15.10 -24.97 -20.22
C ALA A 12 14.70 -23.63 -20.87
N SER A 13 15.64 -22.91 -21.48
CA SER A 13 15.42 -21.66 -22.20
C SER A 13 14.87 -21.83 -23.63
N ASP A 14 14.84 -23.04 -24.20
CA ASP A 14 14.40 -23.25 -25.59
C ASP A 14 12.87 -23.38 -25.77
N GLY A 15 12.11 -23.25 -24.67
CA GLY A 15 10.65 -23.19 -24.70
C GLY A 15 10.10 -21.91 -25.36
N PRO A 16 8.84 -21.91 -25.83
CA PRO A 16 8.22 -20.76 -26.48
C PRO A 16 8.22 -19.49 -25.61
N LEU A 17 8.19 -19.65 -24.27
CA LEU A 17 8.30 -18.54 -23.31
C LEU A 17 9.71 -17.91 -23.27
N GLY A 18 10.76 -18.71 -23.47
CA GLY A 18 12.15 -18.23 -23.51
C GLY A 18 12.42 -17.33 -24.73
N ARG A 19 11.79 -17.63 -25.88
CA ARG A 19 11.88 -16.76 -27.07
C ARG A 19 11.22 -15.40 -26.87
N VAL A 20 10.09 -15.35 -26.16
CA VAL A 20 9.41 -14.07 -25.85
C VAL A 20 10.24 -13.25 -24.86
N GLN A 21 10.81 -13.88 -23.82
CA GLN A 21 11.72 -13.21 -22.89
C GLN A 21 12.99 -12.68 -23.56
N GLY A 22 13.61 -13.46 -24.45
CA GLY A 22 14.82 -13.04 -25.17
C GLY A 22 14.62 -11.85 -26.10
N GLY A 23 13.44 -11.75 -26.74
CA GLY A 23 13.08 -10.61 -27.60
C GLY A 23 12.88 -9.31 -26.82
N LEU A 24 12.17 -9.37 -25.70
CA LEU A 24 11.95 -8.22 -24.80
C LEU A 24 13.26 -7.70 -24.19
N SER A 25 14.14 -8.61 -23.78
CA SER A 25 15.44 -8.26 -23.18
C SER A 25 16.34 -7.46 -24.14
N ARG A 26 16.26 -7.74 -25.45
CA ARG A 26 17.04 -7.01 -26.47
C ARG A 26 16.52 -5.60 -26.75
N LEU A 27 15.22 -5.35 -26.54
CA LEU A 27 14.60 -4.04 -26.74
C LEU A 27 14.73 -3.14 -25.50
N LEU A 28 14.71 -3.72 -24.30
CA LEU A 28 14.71 -2.98 -23.05
C LEU A 28 16.12 -2.82 -22.43
N GLY A 29 17.12 -3.58 -22.88
CA GLY A 29 18.49 -3.53 -22.34
C GLY A 29 18.65 -4.09 -20.92
N GLU A 30 17.54 -4.40 -20.24
CA GLU A 30 17.47 -4.95 -18.90
C GLU A 30 16.57 -6.19 -18.86
N LYS A 31 16.80 -7.08 -17.88
CA LYS A 31 15.93 -8.24 -17.67
C LYS A 31 14.55 -7.74 -17.23
N PRO A 32 13.44 -8.21 -17.84
CA PRO A 32 12.10 -7.81 -17.42
C PRO A 32 11.88 -8.18 -15.95
N THR A 33 11.85 -7.17 -15.08
CA THR A 33 11.58 -7.32 -13.64
C THR A 33 10.07 -7.30 -13.38
N SER A 34 9.63 -7.85 -12.24
CA SER A 34 8.23 -7.78 -11.78
C SER A 34 7.70 -6.34 -11.70
N GLU A 35 8.59 -5.38 -11.43
CA GLU A 35 8.30 -3.95 -11.42
C GLU A 35 7.76 -3.45 -12.77
N HIS A 36 8.41 -3.82 -13.88
CA HIS A 36 7.94 -3.42 -15.22
C HIS A 36 6.55 -3.98 -15.52
N ALA A 37 6.27 -5.21 -15.08
CA ALA A 37 4.95 -5.81 -15.24
C ALA A 37 3.88 -5.06 -14.45
N LEU A 38 4.17 -4.68 -13.19
CA LEU A 38 3.29 -3.86 -12.37
C LEU A 38 3.04 -2.47 -12.97
N LEU A 39 4.08 -1.81 -13.50
CA LEU A 39 3.92 -0.49 -14.12
C LEU A 39 3.09 -0.54 -15.41
N VAL A 40 3.29 -1.56 -16.25
CA VAL A 40 2.45 -1.77 -17.44
C VAL A 40 1.00 -2.04 -17.03
N LEU A 41 0.79 -2.79 -15.95
CA LEU A 41 -0.54 -3.05 -15.41
C LEU A 41 -1.20 -1.75 -14.93
N PHE A 42 -0.52 -0.94 -14.11
CA PHE A 42 -1.03 0.35 -13.64
C PHE A 42 -1.32 1.31 -14.78
N PHE A 43 -0.44 1.37 -15.79
CA PHE A 43 -0.67 2.15 -16.99
C PHE A 43 -1.95 1.70 -17.71
N ALA A 44 -2.13 0.39 -17.91
CA ALA A 44 -3.32 -0.15 -18.57
C ALA A 44 -4.60 0.16 -17.78
N PHE A 45 -4.61 -0.08 -16.47
CA PHE A 45 -5.75 0.25 -15.61
C PHE A 45 -6.06 1.74 -15.59
N GLY A 46 -5.03 2.59 -15.46
CA GLY A 46 -5.16 4.03 -15.52
C GLY A 46 -5.75 4.50 -16.84
N ALA A 47 -5.28 3.98 -17.97
CA ALA A 47 -5.81 4.32 -19.29
C ALA A 47 -7.28 3.89 -19.46
N VAL A 48 -7.63 2.67 -19.03
CA VAL A 48 -9.01 2.18 -19.06
C VAL A 48 -9.92 3.05 -18.19
N MET A 49 -9.48 3.41 -16.97
CA MET A 49 -10.24 4.30 -16.08
C MET A 49 -10.38 5.71 -16.65
N PHE A 50 -9.33 6.26 -17.28
CA PHE A 50 -9.36 7.58 -17.87
C PHE A 50 -10.39 7.68 -19.00
N VAL A 51 -10.44 6.67 -19.87
CA VAL A 51 -11.43 6.58 -20.96
C VAL A 51 -12.82 6.23 -20.42
N GLY A 52 -12.90 5.32 -19.45
CA GLY A 52 -14.16 4.90 -18.82
C GLY A 52 -14.85 6.01 -18.03
N ALA A 53 -14.09 7.02 -17.59
CA ALA A 53 -14.63 8.14 -16.85
C ALA A 53 -15.65 8.97 -17.66
N ASP A 54 -15.67 8.82 -18.99
CA ASP A 54 -16.65 9.48 -19.84
C ASP A 54 -18.10 9.04 -19.61
N GLY A 55 -18.31 7.93 -18.90
CA GLY A 55 -19.64 7.47 -18.47
C GLY A 55 -20.24 8.26 -17.30
N TYR A 56 -19.47 9.07 -16.57
CA TYR A 56 -19.94 9.81 -15.40
C TYR A 56 -20.42 11.24 -15.75
N SER A 57 -21.19 11.85 -14.83
CA SER A 57 -21.58 13.27 -14.92
C SER A 57 -20.35 14.19 -14.93
N HIS A 58 -20.52 15.44 -15.38
CA HIS A 58 -19.39 16.36 -15.53
C HIS A 58 -18.65 16.60 -14.21
N GLU A 59 -19.37 16.70 -13.10
CA GLU A 59 -18.77 16.91 -11.78
C GLU A 59 -18.08 15.63 -11.25
N ALA A 60 -18.70 14.45 -11.44
CA ALA A 60 -18.19 13.18 -10.92
C ALA A 60 -17.02 12.61 -11.75
N ARG A 61 -16.86 13.06 -12.99
CA ARG A 61 -15.81 12.61 -13.92
C ARG A 61 -14.42 13.16 -13.57
N LEU A 62 -14.34 14.38 -13.04
CA LEU A 62 -13.06 15.06 -12.83
C LEU A 62 -12.14 14.29 -11.87
N PHE A 63 -12.69 13.77 -10.77
CA PHE A 63 -11.92 13.06 -9.77
C PHE A 63 -11.23 11.78 -10.34
N PRO A 64 -11.95 10.81 -10.90
CA PRO A 64 -11.33 9.62 -11.50
C PRO A 64 -10.44 9.95 -12.70
N GLN A 65 -10.77 10.99 -13.49
CA GLN A 65 -9.90 11.41 -14.61
C GLN A 65 -8.56 11.96 -14.14
N ILE A 66 -8.56 12.88 -13.17
CA ILE A 66 -7.32 13.46 -12.66
C ILE A 66 -6.48 12.36 -12.01
N LEU A 67 -7.09 11.52 -11.17
CA LEU A 67 -6.38 10.42 -10.50
C LEU A 67 -5.78 9.43 -11.50
N SER A 68 -6.57 8.97 -12.48
CA SER A 68 -6.08 8.03 -13.50
C SER A 68 -5.04 8.67 -14.43
N ALA A 69 -5.17 9.95 -14.76
CA ALA A 69 -4.15 10.69 -15.51
C ALA A 69 -2.83 10.75 -14.74
N ILE A 70 -2.86 11.03 -13.43
CA ILE A 70 -1.67 11.01 -12.58
C ILE A 70 -1.04 9.61 -12.60
N VAL A 71 -1.82 8.54 -12.39
CA VAL A 71 -1.31 7.16 -12.42
C VAL A 71 -0.68 6.82 -13.77
N VAL A 72 -1.31 7.20 -14.89
CA VAL A 72 -0.77 6.99 -16.23
C VAL A 72 0.55 7.74 -16.41
N VAL A 73 0.60 9.02 -16.05
CA VAL A 73 1.80 9.86 -16.16
C VAL A 73 2.94 9.28 -15.32
N LEU A 74 2.68 8.96 -14.04
CA LEU A 74 3.68 8.38 -13.15
C LEU A 74 4.17 7.02 -13.63
N SER A 75 3.26 6.16 -14.11
CA SER A 75 3.64 4.84 -14.66
C SER A 75 4.53 4.98 -15.89
N VAL A 76 4.25 5.95 -16.77
CA VAL A 76 5.09 6.24 -17.94
C VAL A 76 6.45 6.82 -17.53
N LEU A 77 6.48 7.76 -16.58
CA LEU A 77 7.74 8.33 -16.06
C LEU A 77 8.62 7.22 -15.48
N LEU A 78 8.04 6.30 -14.71
CA LEU A 78 8.75 5.16 -14.13
C LEU A 78 9.21 4.16 -15.21
N LEU A 79 8.39 3.87 -16.23
CA LEU A 79 8.81 3.04 -17.37
C LEU A 79 9.99 3.65 -18.11
N LEU A 80 10.00 4.97 -18.25
CA LEU A 80 11.01 5.73 -18.97
C LEU A 80 12.16 6.20 -18.07
N ARG A 81 12.23 5.76 -16.81
CA ARG A 81 13.22 6.26 -15.83
C ARG A 81 14.67 6.19 -16.31
N ASN A 82 14.99 5.16 -17.11
CA ASN A 82 16.32 4.93 -17.65
C ASN A 82 16.70 5.88 -18.79
N TYR A 83 15.71 6.58 -19.37
CA TYR A 83 15.88 7.55 -20.46
C TYR A 83 15.76 9.00 -19.99
N LEU A 84 15.45 9.24 -18.72
CA LEU A 84 15.29 10.58 -18.15
C LEU A 84 16.64 11.21 -17.79
N PRO A 85 16.79 12.54 -17.97
CA PRO A 85 17.96 13.28 -17.52
C PRO A 85 18.05 13.28 -15.99
N GLY A 86 19.28 13.37 -15.47
CA GLY A 86 19.62 13.20 -14.04
C GLY A 86 18.64 13.80 -13.02
N PRO A 87 18.22 15.08 -13.14
CA PRO A 87 17.35 15.72 -12.15
C PRO A 87 15.95 15.10 -12.04
N ILE A 88 15.39 14.61 -13.16
CA ILE A 88 14.07 13.98 -13.17
C ILE A 88 14.19 12.55 -12.68
N ARG A 89 15.30 11.89 -13.02
CA ARG A 89 15.58 10.53 -12.57
C ARG A 89 15.69 10.44 -11.04
N SER A 90 16.37 11.38 -10.38
CA SER A 90 16.50 11.36 -8.91
C SER A 90 15.14 11.49 -8.21
N PHE A 91 14.28 12.39 -8.69
CA PHE A 91 12.95 12.61 -8.10
C PHE A 91 12.01 11.38 -8.26
N VAL A 92 12.16 10.64 -9.36
CA VAL A 92 11.32 9.47 -9.67
C VAL A 92 11.89 8.18 -9.07
N ALA A 93 13.20 8.10 -8.89
CA ALA A 93 13.89 6.89 -8.43
C ALA A 93 14.03 6.80 -6.91
N GLU A 94 13.75 7.87 -6.17
CA GLU A 94 13.66 7.80 -4.71
C GLU A 94 12.39 7.03 -4.31
N PRO A 95 12.51 5.81 -3.76
CA PRO A 95 11.37 5.15 -3.17
C PRO A 95 10.93 6.02 -1.99
N PHE A 96 9.69 6.48 -2.01
CA PHE A 96 9.08 7.15 -0.88
C PHE A 96 8.91 6.13 0.25
N GLN A 97 9.95 5.99 1.09
CA GLN A 97 9.91 5.20 2.30
C GLN A 97 9.15 6.01 3.35
N ILE A 98 7.81 5.90 3.33
CA ILE A 98 6.99 6.23 4.49
C ILE A 98 7.39 5.23 5.57
N GLY A 99 8.28 5.62 6.48
CA GLY A 99 8.65 4.84 7.65
C GLY A 99 10.15 4.54 7.85
N SER A 100 11.08 5.23 7.19
CA SER A 100 12.48 5.23 7.67
C SER A 100 12.64 6.33 8.73
N ASP A 101 12.86 5.92 9.97
CA ASP A 101 12.85 6.67 11.23
C ASP A 101 13.86 7.84 11.38
N THR A 102 14.20 8.58 10.31
CA THR A 102 15.32 9.54 10.38
C THR A 102 14.92 11.03 10.43
N ASP A 103 13.69 11.42 10.06
CA ASP A 103 13.39 12.86 9.90
C ASP A 103 12.15 13.39 10.66
N LEU A 104 11.51 12.61 11.55
CA LEU A 104 10.35 13.09 12.31
C LEU A 104 10.62 13.44 13.78
N SER A 105 11.86 13.28 14.26
CA SER A 105 12.23 13.62 15.65
C SER A 105 12.90 14.98 15.83
N GLU A 106 13.28 15.70 14.77
CA GLU A 106 14.07 16.96 14.90
C GLU A 106 13.31 18.28 14.65
N GLU A 107 12.05 18.28 14.17
CA GLU A 107 11.38 19.54 13.77
C GLU A 107 10.32 20.08 14.75
N TYR A 108 10.15 19.51 15.95
CA TYR A 108 9.29 20.10 16.99
C TYR A 108 9.87 19.93 18.40
N GLY A 109 10.70 20.88 18.83
CA GLY A 109 11.11 20.95 20.23
C GLY A 109 12.28 21.84 20.64
N ASP A 110 12.72 22.83 19.84
CA ASP A 110 13.69 23.83 20.31
C ASP A 110 12.96 25.12 20.74
N ALA A 111 12.80 25.26 22.06
CA ALA A 111 12.66 26.55 22.76
C ALA A 111 12.76 26.34 24.28
N ASP A 112 13.96 26.08 24.80
CA ASP A 112 14.40 26.78 26.02
C ASP A 112 15.93 26.83 26.11
N GLU A 113 16.46 28.04 26.01
CA GLU A 113 17.85 28.35 26.32
C GLU A 113 18.04 28.24 27.84
N THR A 114 19.00 27.43 28.31
CA THR A 114 19.78 27.86 29.47
C THR A 114 21.18 27.28 29.45
N GLU A 115 22.15 28.20 29.52
CA GLU A 115 23.58 28.01 29.52
C GLU A 115 24.11 27.06 30.61
N SER A 116 25.30 26.53 30.32
CA SER A 116 26.52 26.52 31.17
C SER A 116 26.99 25.14 31.64
N GLY A 117 28.25 24.81 31.31
CA GLY A 117 29.05 23.84 32.04
C GLY A 117 29.90 22.88 31.22
N ASP A 118 31.06 23.39 30.81
CA ASP A 118 32.39 22.77 30.67
C ASP A 118 32.62 21.30 31.11
N ASP A 119 33.66 20.74 30.47
CA ASP A 119 34.53 19.61 30.83
C ASP A 119 34.26 18.17 30.35
N ALA A 120 35.39 17.59 29.95
CA ALA A 120 35.62 16.34 29.26
C ALA A 120 35.65 15.10 30.18
N GLU A 121 35.65 13.93 29.52
CA GLU A 121 36.31 12.64 29.86
C GLU A 121 35.38 11.40 29.87
N GLU A 122 35.91 10.36 29.19
CA GLU A 122 35.70 8.90 29.34
C GLU A 122 34.39 8.17 28.95
N SER A 123 34.55 7.19 28.06
CA SER A 123 33.70 6.03 27.78
C SER A 123 33.55 5.06 28.99
N PRO A 124 32.97 3.86 28.83
CA PRO A 124 31.62 3.48 28.41
C PRO A 124 30.88 2.78 29.57
N SER A 125 29.56 2.92 29.66
CA SER A 125 28.75 2.09 30.56
C SER A 125 27.40 1.84 29.92
N GLU A 126 27.30 0.73 29.19
CA GLU A 126 26.04 0.05 28.95
C GLU A 126 25.46 -0.32 30.33
N ASN A 127 24.50 0.46 30.80
CA ASN A 127 23.62 0.04 31.87
C ASN A 127 22.19 0.43 31.50
N GLU A 128 21.35 -0.58 31.56
CA GLU A 128 19.93 -0.61 31.28
C GLU A 128 19.21 0.61 31.88
N THR A 129 18.47 1.34 31.05
CA THR A 129 17.31 2.11 31.53
C THR A 129 16.11 1.60 30.79
N ASP A 130 15.47 0.69 31.51
CA ASP A 130 14.16 0.11 31.34
C ASP A 130 13.09 1.20 31.25
N GLY A 131 12.17 1.02 30.29
CA GLY A 131 10.78 1.45 30.41
C GLY A 131 10.49 2.95 30.32
N GLU A 132 10.32 3.44 29.11
CA GLU A 132 9.22 4.34 28.73
C GLU A 132 9.13 4.34 27.19
N GLU A 133 8.65 3.21 26.66
CA GLU A 133 8.15 3.12 25.29
C GLU A 133 6.86 3.92 25.23
N ASP A 134 6.95 5.19 24.84
CA ASP A 134 5.77 5.99 24.53
C ASP A 134 5.01 5.34 23.37
N GLU A 135 3.85 4.82 23.74
CA GLU A 135 2.79 4.19 22.95
C GLU A 135 2.38 5.02 21.71
N LEU A 136 3.14 4.91 20.62
CA LEU A 136 2.61 5.04 19.26
C LEU A 136 2.05 3.69 18.81
N THR A 137 1.16 3.15 19.63
CA THR A 137 0.57 1.81 19.55
C THR A 137 -0.45 1.74 18.41
N GLY A 138 0.00 1.36 17.22
CA GLY A 138 -0.91 1.08 16.11
C GLY A 138 -0.25 0.76 14.77
N ALA A 139 1.00 1.18 14.58
CA ALA A 139 1.79 0.76 13.43
C ALA A 139 2.37 -0.63 13.69
N TYR A 140 1.82 -1.65 13.03
CA TYR A 140 2.42 -2.98 13.02
C TYR A 140 3.80 -2.88 12.37
N VAL A 141 4.86 -3.05 13.17
CA VAL A 141 6.24 -3.08 12.68
C VAL A 141 6.43 -4.38 11.92
N TYR A 142 6.63 -4.27 10.61
CA TYR A 142 6.89 -5.42 9.74
C TYR A 142 8.29 -5.96 10.02
N ASP A 143 8.37 -7.19 10.49
CA ASP A 143 9.61 -7.96 10.37
C ASP A 143 9.77 -8.38 8.91
N VAL A 144 10.93 -8.12 8.31
CA VAL A 144 11.22 -8.38 6.89
C VAL A 144 11.07 -9.86 6.55
N ASP A 145 11.20 -10.73 7.55
CA ASP A 145 11.08 -12.19 7.40
C ASP A 145 9.64 -12.71 7.57
N ASP A 146 8.66 -11.90 8.00
CA ASP A 146 7.26 -12.34 8.15
C ASP A 146 6.40 -12.04 6.92
N TRP A 147 6.41 -12.98 5.97
CA TRP A 147 5.50 -12.99 4.81
C TRP A 147 4.01 -13.04 5.16
N VAL A 148 3.63 -13.44 6.39
CA VAL A 148 2.21 -13.56 6.78
C VAL A 148 1.58 -12.18 6.94
N GLY A 149 2.30 -11.21 7.49
CA GLY A 149 1.84 -9.84 7.67
C GLY A 149 1.30 -9.21 6.37
N PRO A 150 2.15 -9.05 5.34
CA PRO A 150 1.74 -8.48 4.05
C PRO A 150 0.64 -9.28 3.37
N ALA A 151 0.66 -10.62 3.46
CA ALA A 151 -0.36 -11.47 2.86
C ALA A 151 -1.74 -11.26 3.49
N VAL A 152 -1.80 -11.12 4.81
CA VAL A 152 -3.06 -10.88 5.52
C VAL A 152 -3.59 -9.47 5.23
N VAL A 153 -2.73 -8.44 5.24
CA VAL A 153 -3.15 -7.08 4.89
C VAL A 153 -3.65 -6.99 3.44
N ALA A 154 -2.96 -7.66 2.51
CA ALA A 154 -3.43 -7.77 1.13
C ALA A 154 -4.80 -8.46 1.04
N LEU A 155 -4.99 -9.56 1.78
CA LEU A 155 -6.27 -10.28 1.82
C LEU A 155 -7.39 -9.43 2.42
N LEU A 156 -7.16 -8.75 3.55
CA LEU A 156 -8.13 -7.83 4.15
C LEU A 156 -8.46 -6.66 3.21
N SER A 157 -7.47 -6.14 2.49
CA SER A 157 -7.67 -5.03 1.53
C SER A 157 -8.54 -5.46 0.35
N VAL A 158 -8.26 -6.62 -0.24
CA VAL A 158 -9.10 -7.20 -1.30
C VAL A 158 -10.50 -7.51 -0.77
N GLY A 159 -10.60 -8.09 0.43
CA GLY A 159 -11.86 -8.35 1.11
C GLY A 159 -12.68 -7.07 1.32
N TYR A 160 -12.04 -5.99 1.78
CA TYR A 160 -12.65 -4.68 1.96
C TYR A 160 -13.17 -4.10 0.65
N LEU A 161 -12.43 -4.20 -0.45
CA LEU A 161 -12.89 -3.74 -1.77
C LEU A 161 -14.14 -4.50 -2.22
N VAL A 162 -14.14 -5.84 -2.09
CA VAL A 162 -15.30 -6.67 -2.42
C VAL A 162 -16.49 -6.30 -1.54
N LEU A 163 -16.26 -6.16 -0.23
CA LEU A 163 -17.31 -5.83 0.73
C LEU A 163 -17.89 -4.43 0.48
N ALA A 164 -17.03 -3.45 0.19
CA ALA A 164 -17.43 -2.09 -0.17
C ALA A 164 -18.32 -2.07 -1.43
N LEU A 165 -18.05 -2.94 -2.41
CA LEU A 165 -18.91 -3.10 -3.59
C LEU A 165 -20.26 -3.75 -3.26
N VAL A 166 -20.29 -4.72 -2.33
CA VAL A 166 -21.51 -5.46 -2.00
C VAL A 166 -22.46 -4.65 -1.12
N ILE A 167 -21.96 -4.13 -0.01
CA ILE A 167 -22.80 -3.47 1.02
C ILE A 167 -22.62 -1.94 1.07
N GLY A 168 -21.67 -1.38 0.34
CA GLY A 168 -21.34 0.06 0.38
C GLY A 168 -20.16 0.36 1.31
N LEU A 169 -19.54 1.53 1.10
CA LEU A 169 -18.33 1.94 1.81
C LEU A 169 -18.58 2.14 3.32
N ILE A 170 -19.73 2.69 3.69
CA ILE A 170 -20.10 3.04 5.07
C ILE A 170 -20.05 1.83 6.02
N TYR A 171 -20.54 0.68 5.56
CA TYR A 171 -20.55 -0.54 6.37
C TYR A 171 -19.24 -1.33 6.26
N SER A 172 -18.54 -1.21 5.13
CA SER A 172 -17.30 -1.95 4.90
C SER A 172 -16.15 -1.44 5.78
N THR A 173 -16.00 -0.12 5.93
CA THR A 173 -14.91 0.50 6.70
C THR A 173 -14.83 0.06 8.17
N PRO A 174 -15.91 0.16 8.99
CA PRO A 174 -15.83 -0.28 10.38
C PRO A 174 -15.56 -1.79 10.48
N LEU A 175 -16.10 -2.60 9.55
CA LEU A 175 -15.89 -4.04 9.56
C LEU A 175 -14.44 -4.41 9.22
N PHE A 176 -13.84 -3.71 8.26
CA PHE A 176 -12.42 -3.83 7.95
C PHE A 176 -11.55 -3.41 9.14
N VAL A 177 -11.82 -2.26 9.76
CA VAL A 177 -11.06 -1.79 10.95
C VAL A 177 -11.15 -2.80 12.08
N ALA A 178 -12.36 -3.32 12.37
CA ALA A 178 -12.53 -4.34 13.40
C ALA A 178 -11.76 -5.64 13.08
N ALA A 179 -11.83 -6.11 11.82
CA ALA A 179 -11.10 -7.30 11.39
C ALA A 179 -9.57 -7.10 11.42
N TYR A 180 -9.10 -5.93 11.00
CA TYR A 180 -7.68 -5.56 11.02
C TYR A 180 -7.17 -5.51 12.45
N LEU A 181 -7.86 -4.82 13.36
CA LEU A 181 -7.45 -4.75 14.76
C LEU A 181 -7.54 -6.11 15.45
N LEU A 182 -8.54 -6.95 15.15
CA LEU A 182 -8.60 -8.33 15.67
C LEU A 182 -7.44 -9.20 15.18
N TRP A 183 -6.91 -8.92 14.00
CA TRP A 183 -5.75 -9.62 13.46
C TRP A 183 -4.43 -9.06 14.02
N ALA A 184 -4.25 -7.74 13.98
CA ALA A 184 -3.07 -7.05 14.49
C ALA A 184 -2.88 -7.31 15.99
N ASN A 185 -3.99 -7.42 16.72
CA ASN A 185 -4.01 -7.65 18.16
C ASN A 185 -4.15 -9.15 18.49
N ARG A 186 -3.33 -10.00 17.86
CA ARG A 186 -3.20 -11.45 18.15
C ARG A 186 -2.03 -11.69 19.14
N PRO A 187 -2.10 -11.34 20.43
CA PRO A 187 -1.14 -11.87 21.39
C PRO A 187 -1.47 -13.35 21.59
N LEU A 188 -0.59 -14.23 21.14
CA LEU A 188 -0.79 -15.69 21.15
C LEU A 188 -0.91 -16.30 22.56
N GLY A 189 -0.82 -15.52 23.64
CA GLY A 189 -0.87 -16.04 25.02
C GLY A 189 -1.18 -15.04 26.14
N ALA A 190 -1.65 -13.82 25.88
CA ALA A 190 -1.86 -12.82 26.94
C ALA A 190 -3.20 -12.94 27.67
N ASP A 191 -3.15 -12.63 28.97
CA ASP A 191 -4.23 -12.69 29.94
C ASP A 191 -5.58 -12.14 29.45
N MET A 192 -6.65 -12.84 29.81
CA MET A 192 -8.04 -12.55 29.43
C MET A 192 -8.50 -11.13 29.82
N ARG A 193 -7.83 -10.49 30.80
CA ARG A 193 -8.11 -9.13 31.28
C ARG A 193 -7.56 -8.05 30.36
N ALA A 194 -6.37 -8.26 29.78
CA ALA A 194 -5.81 -7.38 28.75
C ALA A 194 -6.67 -7.44 27.47
N LYS A 195 -7.16 -8.63 27.13
CA LYS A 195 -8.06 -8.86 25.99
C LYS A 195 -9.37 -8.06 26.09
N LEU A 196 -9.88 -7.82 27.30
CA LEU A 196 -11.10 -7.02 27.49
C LEU A 196 -10.87 -5.52 27.21
N GLY A 197 -9.70 -4.99 27.60
CA GLY A 197 -9.30 -3.61 27.29
C GLY A 197 -9.17 -3.39 25.79
N SER A 198 -8.49 -4.31 25.11
CA SER A 198 -8.33 -4.27 23.64
C SER A 198 -9.66 -4.30 22.89
N ILE A 199 -10.66 -5.06 23.37
CA ILE A 199 -11.98 -5.10 22.72
C ILE A 199 -12.68 -3.74 22.80
N LEU A 200 -12.59 -3.04 23.93
CA LEU A 200 -13.19 -1.71 24.08
C LEU A 200 -12.56 -0.71 23.11
N GLU A 201 -11.24 -0.77 22.94
CA GLU A 201 -10.52 0.06 21.98
C GLU A 201 -10.93 -0.25 20.54
N ILE A 202 -11.01 -1.55 20.17
CA ILE A 202 -11.49 -1.97 18.85
C ILE A 202 -12.90 -1.43 18.56
N VAL A 203 -13.80 -1.55 19.54
CA VAL A 203 -15.17 -1.05 19.43
C VAL A 203 -15.18 0.47 19.31
N ALA A 204 -14.37 1.18 20.12
CA ALA A 204 -14.28 2.63 20.07
C ALA A 204 -13.74 3.14 18.73
N LEU A 205 -12.66 2.54 18.21
CA LEU A 205 -12.07 2.88 16.92
C LEU A 205 -13.00 2.52 15.76
N SER A 206 -13.67 1.36 15.82
CA SER A 206 -14.68 0.98 14.83
C SER A 206 -15.88 1.93 14.84
N ALA A 207 -16.35 2.35 16.02
CA ALA A 207 -17.43 3.31 16.16
C ALA A 207 -17.01 4.70 15.66
N LEU A 208 -15.78 5.13 15.96
CA LEU A 208 -15.21 6.37 15.45
C LEU A 208 -15.12 6.36 13.92
N ALA A 209 -14.60 5.29 13.33
CA ALA A 209 -14.54 5.11 11.88
C ALA A 209 -15.95 5.17 11.25
N PHE A 210 -16.96 4.60 11.91
CA PHE A 210 -18.35 4.68 11.47
C PHE A 210 -18.90 6.11 11.55
N VAL A 211 -18.62 6.85 12.62
CA VAL A 211 -19.02 8.26 12.76
C VAL A 211 -18.38 9.12 11.67
N ILE A 212 -17.09 8.91 11.38
CA ILE A 212 -16.39 9.59 10.28
C ILE A 212 -17.04 9.26 8.94
N ALA A 213 -17.37 7.99 8.68
CA ALA A 213 -18.04 7.57 7.46
C ALA A 213 -19.43 8.22 7.31
N LEU A 214 -20.21 8.31 8.39
CA LEU A 214 -21.48 9.05 8.41
C LEU A 214 -21.28 10.55 8.17
N GLY A 215 -20.23 11.15 8.74
CA GLY A 215 -19.88 12.55 8.47
C GLY A 215 -19.57 12.78 6.99
N PHE A 216 -18.93 11.82 6.33
CA PHE A 216 -18.66 11.88 4.90
C PHE A 216 -19.94 11.82 4.06
N GLU A 217 -20.94 11.03 4.47
CA GLU A 217 -22.26 10.99 3.83
C GLU A 217 -22.98 12.35 3.86
N TRP A 218 -22.78 13.12 4.92
CA TRP A 218 -23.33 14.48 5.02
C TRP A 218 -22.67 15.48 4.05
N VAL A 219 -21.39 15.29 3.73
CA VAL A 219 -20.61 16.20 2.89
C VAL A 219 -20.66 15.78 1.41
N ALA A 220 -20.68 14.48 1.12
CA ALA A 220 -20.67 13.95 -0.23
C ALA A 220 -22.10 13.64 -0.72
N PRO A 221 -22.64 14.38 -1.70
CA PRO A 221 -24.00 14.15 -2.19
C PRO A 221 -24.13 12.77 -2.85
N ARG A 222 -24.92 11.90 -2.20
CA ARG A 222 -25.63 10.68 -2.66
C ARG A 222 -24.93 9.79 -3.69
N SER A 223 -24.29 8.74 -3.18
CA SER A 223 -24.31 7.35 -3.72
C SER A 223 -23.22 6.45 -3.11
N ILE A 224 -22.37 6.97 -2.21
CA ILE A 224 -21.24 6.19 -1.63
C ILE A 224 -21.74 5.10 -0.65
N SER A 225 -22.95 5.24 -0.13
CA SER A 225 -23.61 4.27 0.76
C SER A 225 -24.26 3.10 0.03
N GLU A 226 -24.38 3.17 -1.31
CA GLU A 226 -25.08 2.19 -2.11
C GLU A 226 -24.08 1.20 -2.73
N GLY A 227 -24.07 -0.03 -2.23
CA GLY A 227 -23.47 -1.19 -2.88
C GLY A 227 -24.51 -1.92 -3.73
N ILE A 228 -24.07 -3.00 -4.39
CA ILE A 228 -24.92 -3.83 -5.27
C ILE A 228 -26.19 -4.28 -4.54
N TRP A 229 -26.11 -4.59 -3.25
CA TRP A 229 -27.27 -5.06 -2.47
C TRP A 229 -28.16 -3.95 -1.94
N THR A 230 -27.65 -2.72 -1.84
CA THR A 230 -28.38 -1.58 -1.27
C THR A 230 -28.95 -0.64 -2.33
N GLY A 231 -28.85 -1.01 -3.61
CA GLY A 231 -29.56 -0.34 -4.70
C GLY A 231 -28.68 0.15 -5.85
N TRP A 232 -27.39 -0.18 -5.86
CA TRP A 232 -26.50 0.26 -6.93
C TRP A 232 -26.85 -0.43 -8.26
N GLU A 233 -27.41 0.33 -9.21
CA GLU A 233 -27.66 -0.13 -10.57
C GLU A 233 -26.37 -0.04 -11.39
N ILE A 234 -25.83 -1.20 -11.79
CA ILE A 234 -24.71 -1.26 -12.74
C ILE A 234 -25.25 -0.80 -14.10
N VAL A 235 -25.03 0.48 -14.43
CA VAL A 235 -25.29 1.00 -15.77
C VAL A 235 -24.24 0.39 -16.71
N LEU A 236 -24.57 -0.76 -17.30
CA LEU A 236 -23.73 -1.38 -18.32
C LEU A 236 -23.76 -0.47 -19.56
N PRO A 237 -22.60 -0.01 -20.08
CA PRO A 237 -22.54 0.88 -21.25
C PRO A 237 -22.96 0.19 -22.58
N LEU A 238 -23.55 -1.01 -22.54
CA LEU A 238 -23.85 -1.84 -23.69
C LEU A 238 -25.26 -1.64 -24.29
N GLY A 239 -26.07 -0.74 -23.72
CA GLY A 239 -27.46 -0.52 -24.17
C GLY A 239 -27.65 0.38 -25.40
N GLY A 240 -26.58 0.81 -26.07
CA GLY A 240 -26.61 1.83 -27.14
C GLY A 240 -26.16 1.40 -28.53
N LEU A 241 -26.14 0.10 -28.83
CA LEU A 241 -25.84 -0.44 -30.18
C LEU A 241 -27.08 -1.03 -30.84
#